data_AF-A0A844IHD7-F1
#
_entry.id   AF-A0A844IHD7-F1
#
_cell.length_a   1.000
_cell.length_b   1.000
_cell.length_c   1.000
_cell.angle_alpha   90.00
_cell.angle_beta   90.00
_cell.angle_gamma   90.00
#
_symmetry.space_group_name_H-M   'P 1'
#
loop_
_entity.id
_entity.type
_entity.pdbx_description
1 polymer ?
#
loop_
_entity_poly.entity_id
_entity_poly.type
_entity_poly.pdbx_seq_one_letter_code
_entity_poly.pdbx_strand_id
1 'polypeptide(L)' 'MFGLGWPEVGIIAIVAILIFGPKKIPELGGVLGKSLRNLQEGMKKSNEDDHSDKENFD' A
#
# COMPACT_ATOMS: atom_id res chain seq x y z
N MET A 1 30.02 1.38 -12.23
CA MET A 1 29.98 2.63 -13.02
C MET A 1 28.58 3.26 -13.09
N PHE A 2 27.64 2.93 -12.20
CA PHE A 2 26.45 3.76 -11.95
C PHE A 2 26.06 3.51 -10.50
N GLY A 3 26.66 4.27 -9.60
CA GLY A 3 26.28 4.27 -8.20
C GLY A 3 24.97 5.02 -8.10
N LEU A 4 23.84 4.33 -8.26
CA LEU A 4 22.53 4.87 -7.90
C LEU A 4 22.51 5.02 -6.38
N GLY A 5 23.04 6.13 -5.91
CA GLY A 5 22.99 6.50 -4.52
C GLY A 5 21.65 7.16 -4.20
N TRP A 6 21.44 7.37 -2.90
CA TRP A 6 20.37 8.22 -2.41
C TRP A 6 20.30 9.61 -3.06
N PRO A 7 21.42 10.27 -3.44
CA PRO A 7 21.38 11.55 -4.16
C PRO A 7 20.67 11.49 -5.52
N GLU A 8 20.99 10.51 -6.35
CA GLU A 8 20.42 10.35 -7.70
C GLU A 8 18.91 10.07 -7.64
N VAL A 9 18.50 9.21 -6.70
CA VAL A 9 17.07 8.94 -6.44
C VAL A 9 16.35 10.23 -6.00
N GLY A 10 17.01 11.04 -5.17
CA GLY A 10 16.48 12.34 -4.75
C GLY A 10 16.24 13.30 -5.92
N ILE A 11 17.16 13.37 -6.88
CA ILE A 11 16.99 14.23 -8.07
C ILE A 11 15.80 13.77 -8.91
N ILE A 12 15.68 12.47 -9.15
CA ILE A 12 14.54 11.91 -9.91
C ILE A 12 13.22 12.20 -9.19
N ALA A 13 13.19 12.04 -7.86
CA ALA A 13 12.01 12.33 -7.06
C ALA A 13 11.62 13.81 -7.14
N ILE A 14 12.59 14.73 -7.11
CA ILE A 14 12.33 16.17 -7.27
C ILE A 14 11.71 16.46 -8.65
N VAL A 15 12.26 15.91 -9.72
CA VAL A 15 11.73 16.10 -11.09
C VAL A 15 10.31 15.53 -11.19
N ALA A 16 10.07 14.33 -10.64
CA ALA A 16 8.74 13.74 -10.61
C ALA A 16 7.74 14.60 -9.81
N ILE A 17 8.17 15.17 -8.67
CA ILE A 17 7.34 16.08 -7.86
C ILE A 17 7.06 17.38 -8.61
N LEU A 18 7.97 17.90 -9.43
CA LEU A 18 7.70 19.09 -10.24
C LEU A 18 6.65 18.82 -11.33
N ILE A 19 6.68 17.63 -11.95
CA ILE A 19 5.73 17.24 -13.00
C ILE A 19 4.36 16.90 -12.42
N PHE A 20 4.32 16.05 -11.40
CA PHE A 20 3.07 15.53 -10.82
C PHE A 20 2.53 16.41 -9.68
N GLY A 21 3.38 17.20 -9.04
CA GLY A 21 3.06 17.99 -7.86
C GLY A 21 3.22 17.21 -6.55
N PRO A 22 3.72 17.84 -5.46
CA PRO A 22 3.93 17.15 -4.18
C PRO A 22 2.62 16.69 -3.52
N LYS A 23 1.49 17.30 -3.88
CA LYS A 23 0.16 16.92 -3.38
C LYS A 23 -0.36 15.62 -3.98
N LYS A 24 0.12 15.21 -5.16
CA LYS A 24 -0.41 14.02 -5.84
C LYS A 24 0.15 12.72 -5.29
N ILE A 25 1.36 12.73 -4.74
CA ILE A 25 1.94 11.58 -4.04
C ILE A 25 1.09 11.14 -2.83
N PRO A 26 0.73 12.00 -1.85
CA PRO A 26 -0.13 11.62 -0.73
C PRO A 26 -1.59 11.38 -1.14
N GLU A 27 -2.08 12.06 -2.18
CA GLU A 27 -3.42 11.83 -2.74
C GLU A 27 -3.54 10.40 -3.29
N LEU A 28 -2.59 9.97 -4.12
CA LEU A 28 -2.51 8.60 -4.64
C LEU A 28 -2.25 7.59 -3.52
N GLY A 29 -1.34 7.88 -2.60
CA GLY A 29 -1.06 7.01 -1.44
C GLY A 29 -2.28 6.81 -0.54
N GLY A 30 -3.08 7.85 -0.34
CA GLY A 30 -4.32 7.75 0.44
C GLY A 30 -5.39 6.89 -0.23
N VAL A 31 -5.54 6.99 -1.56
CA VAL A 31 -6.47 6.15 -2.33
C VAL A 31 -6.02 4.69 -2.34
N LEU A 32 -4.74 4.44 -2.65
CA LEU A 32 -4.16 3.10 -2.65
C LEU A 32 -4.17 2.48 -1.24
N GLY A 33 -3.89 3.28 -0.20
CA GLY A 33 -3.93 2.83 1.19
C GLY A 33 -5.32 2.40 1.64
N LYS A 34 -6.36 3.18 1.29
CA LYS A 34 -7.76 2.80 1.54
C LYS A 34 -8.14 1.53 0.78
N SER A 35 -7.74 1.42 -0.48
CA SER A 35 -7.97 0.21 -1.28
C SER A 35 -7.30 -1.01 -0.64
N LEU A 36 -6.01 -0.93 -0.32
CA LEU A 36 -5.26 -2.01 0.30
C LEU A 36 -5.80 -2.38 1.69
N ARG A 37 -6.26 -1.39 2.46
CA ARG A 37 -6.91 -1.62 3.76
C ARG A 37 -8.21 -2.40 3.61
N ASN A 38 -9.06 -2.01 2.66
CA ASN A 38 -10.32 -2.72 2.39
C ASN A 38 -10.06 -4.13 1.85
N LEU A 39 -9.02 -4.32 1.02
CA LEU A 39 -8.59 -5.64 0.56
C LEU A 39 -8.10 -6.51 1.73
N GLN A 40 -7.29 -5.94 2.63
CA GLN A 40 -6.80 -6.63 3.83
C GLN A 40 -7.95 -7.04 4.77
N GLU A 41 -8.91 -6.14 5.00
CA GLU A 41 -10.08 -6.43 5.83
C GLU A 41 -10.97 -7.52 5.23
N GLY A 42 -11.19 -7.48 3.91
CA GLY A 42 -11.93 -8.53 3.20
C GLY A 42 -11.22 -9.90 3.26
N MET A 43 -9.90 -9.92 3.10
CA MET A 43 -9.11 -11.15 3.23
C MET A 43 -9.11 -11.70 4.66
N LYS A 44 -9.05 -10.83 5.68
CA LYS A 44 -9.09 -11.24 7.10
C LYS A 44 -10.45 -11.83 7.47
N LYS A 45 -11.54 -11.21 7.01
CA LYS A 45 -12.91 -11.72 7.23
C LYS A 45 -13.14 -13.08 6.57
N SER A 46 -12.67 -13.25 5.33
CA SER A 46 -12.74 -14.54 4.62
C SER A 46 -11.96 -15.67 5.30
N ASN A 47 -10.97 -15.35 6.14
CA ASN A 47 -10.18 -16.34 6.88
C ASN A 47 -10.83 -16.68 8.24
N GLU A 48 -11.49 -15.70 8.88
CA GLU A 48 -12.25 -15.93 10.12
C GLU A 48 -13.52 -16.78 9.90
N ASP A 49 -14.15 -16.66 8.72
CA ASP A 49 -15.34 -17.44 8.35
C ASP A 49 -15.03 -18.95 8.11
N ASP A 50 -13.76 -19.35 7.97
CA ASP A 50 -13.32 -20.76 7.79
C ASP A 50 -13.00 -21.47 9.13
N HIS A 51 -12.93 -20.72 10.24
CA HIS A 51 -12.46 -21.23 11.53
C HIS A 51 -13.54 -21.41 12.61
N SER A 52 -14.81 -21.12 12.31
CA SER A 52 -15.89 -21.09 13.33
C SER A 52 -16.80 -22.34 13.36
N ASP A 53 -16.55 -23.36 12.54
CA ASP A 53 -17.46 -24.51 12.34
C ASP A 53 -16.95 -25.84 12.93
N LYS A 54 -16.00 -25.82 13.88
CA LYS A 54 -15.41 -27.04 14.49
C LYS A 54 -15.37 -27.09 16.02
N GLU A 55 -16.25 -26.39 16.73
CA GLU A 55 -16.22 -26.40 18.21
C GLU A 55 -17.61 -26.49 18.88
N ASN A 56 -18.53 -27.28 18.30
CA ASN A 56 -19.77 -27.72 18.97
C ASN A 56 -20.21 -29.11 18.47
N PHE A 57 -19.41 -30.13 18.77
CA PHE A 57 -19.87 -31.53 18.78
C PHE A 57 -19.02 -32.35 19.74
N ASP A 58 -19.28 -32.19 21.05
CA ASP A 58 -19.19 -33.23 22.08
C ASP A 58 -19.85 -32.71 23.38
#